data_AF-A0A9X3HNW9-F1
#
_entry.id   AF-A0A9X3HNW9-F1
#
_cell.length_a   1.000
_cell.length_b   1.000
_cell.length_c   1.000
_cell.angle_alpha   90.00
_cell.angle_beta   90.00
_cell.angle_gamma   90.00
#
_symmetry.space_group_name_H-M   'P 1'
#
loop_
_entity.id
_entity.type
_entity.pdbx_description
1 polymer ?
#
loop_
_entity_poly.entity_id
_entity_poly.type
_entity_poly.pdbx_seq_one_letter_code
_entity_poly.pdbx_strand_id
1 'polypeptide(L)'
;MAGKTVTRADLAESVFRKVGLSRTESAELVETIIDEICNAITRGEVVKLSSFATFQIREKNERIGRNPKTGEEVPISPRRVMTFKASNVLKQRILKAHTARKAKQKGQKAGT
;
A
#
# COMPACT_ATOMS: atom_id res chain seq x y z
N MET A 1 7.69 11.19 14.79
CA MET A 1 8.24 11.20 13.41
C MET A 1 7.09 11.03 12.44
N ALA A 2 6.39 12.10 12.07
CA ALA A 2 5.49 12.05 10.92
C ALA A 2 6.36 12.07 9.66
N GLY A 3 6.54 10.92 9.02
CA GLY A 3 7.22 10.85 7.72
C GLY A 3 6.38 11.54 6.65
N LYS A 4 7.03 12.02 5.58
CA LYS A 4 6.32 12.56 4.40
C LYS A 4 5.32 11.51 3.90
N THR A 5 4.04 11.89 3.81
CA THR A 5 2.99 11.07 3.20
C THR A 5 3.02 11.28 1.69
N VAL A 6 3.02 10.19 0.93
CA VAL A 6 2.93 10.23 -0.54
C VAL A 6 1.46 10.31 -0.93
N THR A 7 1.11 11.32 -1.73
CA THR A 7 -0.27 11.58 -2.20
C THR A 7 -0.41 11.27 -3.69
N ARG A 8 -1.65 11.32 -4.21
CA ARG A 8 -1.90 11.23 -5.66
C ARG A 8 -1.15 12.31 -6.43
N ALA A 9 -1.07 13.53 -5.90
CA ALA A 9 -0.33 14.63 -6.52
C ALA A 9 1.17 14.33 -6.62
N ASP A 10 1.78 13.69 -5.61
CA ASP A 10 3.18 13.26 -5.68
C ASP A 10 3.41 12.19 -6.76
N LEU A 11 2.44 11.28 -6.98
CA LEU A 11 2.51 10.28 -8.04
C LEU A 11 2.41 10.92 -9.43
N ALA A 12 1.47 11.84 -9.62
CA ALA A 12 1.31 12.59 -10.88
C ALA A 12 2.56 13.43 -11.20
N GLU A 13 3.12 14.11 -10.20
CA GLU A 13 4.37 14.87 -10.33
C GLU A 13 5.54 13.95 -10.70
N SER A 14 5.59 12.72 -10.16
CA SER A 14 6.60 11.73 -10.57
C SER A 14 6.45 11.30 -12.03
N VAL A 15 5.22 11.18 -12.55
CA VAL A 15 4.97 10.87 -13.97
C VAL A 15 5.40 12.06 -14.84
N PHE A 16 4.95 13.27 -14.49
CA PHE A 16 5.31 14.52 -15.15
C PHE A 16 6.83 14.64 -15.35
N ARG A 17 7.60 14.48 -14.27
CA ARG A 17 9.08 14.62 -14.28
C ARG A 17 9.81 13.57 -15.12
N LYS A 18 9.24 12.37 -15.26
CA LYS A 18 9.92 11.23 -15.90
C LYS A 18 9.51 11.02 -17.34
N VAL A 19 8.26 11.33 -17.67
CA VAL A 19 7.66 11.05 -18.99
C VAL A 19 7.56 12.32 -19.84
N GLY A 20 7.59 13.51 -19.22
CA GLY A 20 7.55 14.79 -19.94
C GLY A 20 6.17 15.17 -20.47
N LEU A 21 5.12 14.46 -20.06
CA LEU A 21 3.72 14.82 -20.31
C LEU A 21 3.35 16.11 -19.58
N SER A 22 2.20 16.71 -19.90
CA SER A 22 1.67 17.80 -19.10
C SER A 22 1.26 17.32 -17.70
N ARG A 23 1.14 18.26 -16.75
CA ARG A 23 0.67 17.95 -15.39
C ARG A 23 -0.74 17.36 -15.38
N THR A 24 -1.60 17.86 -16.26
CA THR A 24 -2.98 17.40 -16.45
C THR A 24 -3.00 15.96 -16.94
N GLU A 25 -2.31 15.64 -18.04
CA GLU A 25 -2.21 14.27 -18.56
C GLU A 25 -1.58 13.32 -17.54
N SER A 26 -0.58 13.77 -16.79
CA SER A 26 0.07 12.97 -15.75
C SER A 26 -0.89 12.64 -14.61
N ALA A 27 -1.77 13.57 -14.23
CA ALA A 27 -2.79 13.34 -13.22
C ALA A 27 -3.88 12.37 -13.72
N GLU A 28 -4.34 12.56 -14.96
CA GLU A 28 -5.33 11.70 -15.60
C GLU A 28 -4.84 10.24 -15.74
N LEU A 29 -3.57 10.04 -16.10
CA LEU A 29 -2.98 8.70 -16.17
C LEU A 29 -2.95 8.01 -14.80
N VAL A 30 -2.57 8.74 -13.75
CA VAL A 30 -2.56 8.18 -12.38
C VAL A 30 -3.98 7.82 -11.94
N GLU A 31 -4.96 8.68 -12.22
CA GLU A 31 -6.36 8.39 -11.90
C GLU A 31 -6.87 7.15 -12.65
N THR A 32 -6.61 7.08 -13.96
CA THR A 32 -7.00 5.94 -14.80
C THR A 32 -6.46 4.61 -14.26
N ILE A 33 -5.20 4.58 -13.82
CA ILE A 33 -4.61 3.38 -13.23
C ILE A 33 -5.30 3.00 -11.91
N ILE A 34 -5.59 3.97 -11.05
CA ILE A 34 -6.26 3.73 -9.78
C ILE A 34 -7.69 3.21 -10.02
N ASP A 35 -8.41 3.81 -10.97
CA ASP A 35 -9.76 3.41 -11.33
C ASP A 35 -9.81 1.99 -11.88
N GLU A 36 -8.86 1.61 -12.75
CA GLU A 36 -8.80 0.24 -13.26
C GLU A 36 -8.57 -0.78 -12.14
N ILE A 37 -7.69 -0.46 -11.18
CA ILE A 37 -7.47 -1.30 -9.99
C ILE A 37 -8.76 -1.42 -9.16
N CYS A 38 -9.44 -0.30 -8.92
CA CYS A 38 -10.70 -0.28 -8.17
C CYS A 38 -11.76 -1.13 -8.87
N ASN A 39 -11.93 -0.96 -10.18
CA ASN A 39 -12.92 -1.66 -10.99
C ASN A 39 -12.66 -3.17 -11.02
N ALA A 40 -11.41 -3.61 -11.20
CA ALA A 40 -11.07 -5.03 -11.12
C ALA A 40 -11.42 -5.62 -9.74
N ILE A 41 -11.11 -4.89 -8.67
CA ILE A 41 -11.36 -5.36 -7.30
C ILE A 41 -12.85 -5.43 -6.95
N THR A 42 -13.67 -4.48 -7.40
CA THR A 42 -15.13 -4.52 -7.20
C THR A 42 -15.76 -5.70 -7.92
N ARG A 43 -15.27 -6.04 -9.13
CA ARG A 43 -15.64 -7.27 -9.86
C ARG A 43 -15.16 -8.56 -9.19
N GLY A 44 -14.29 -8.48 -8.19
CA GLY A 44 -13.75 -9.64 -7.48
C GLY A 44 -12.51 -10.26 -8.11
N GLU A 45 -11.90 -9.56 -9.06
CA GLU A 45 -10.72 -10.02 -9.77
C GLU A 45 -9.46 -9.84 -8.92
N VAL A 46 -8.39 -10.52 -9.33
CA VAL A 46 -7.07 -10.41 -8.70
C VAL A 46 -6.22 -9.46 -9.52
N VAL A 47 -5.75 -8.37 -8.92
CA VAL A 47 -4.80 -7.45 -9.56
C VAL A 47 -3.38 -7.82 -9.15
N LYS A 48 -2.51 -8.11 -10.12
CA LYS A 48 -1.10 -8.42 -9.90
C LYS A 48 -0.22 -7.35 -10.55
N LEU A 49 0.48 -6.58 -9.73
CA LEU A 49 1.53 -5.66 -10.17
C LEU A 49 2.89 -6.30 -9.86
N SER A 50 3.55 -6.80 -10.90
CA SER A 50 4.85 -7.49 -10.78
C SER A 50 5.86 -6.64 -10.03
N SER A 51 6.72 -7.29 -9.23
CA SER A 51 7.70 -6.65 -8.34
C SER A 51 7.14 -5.70 -7.28
N PHE A 52 5.83 -5.44 -7.25
CA PHE A 52 5.19 -4.57 -6.29
C PHE A 52 4.29 -5.36 -5.34
N ALA A 53 3.12 -5.80 -5.82
CA ALA A 53 2.14 -6.44 -4.96
C ALA A 53 1.03 -7.19 -5.71
N THR A 54 0.29 -7.99 -4.95
CA THR A 54 -0.98 -8.60 -5.37
C THR A 54 -2.12 -8.10 -4.50
N PHE A 55 -3.18 -7.64 -5.15
CA PHE A 55 -4.46 -7.28 -4.54
C PHE A 55 -5.44 -8.41 -4.83
N GLN A 56 -6.10 -8.90 -3.79
CA GLN A 56 -7.06 -10.00 -3.92
C GLN A 56 -8.21 -9.80 -2.94
N ILE A 57 -9.43 -10.14 -3.37
CA ILE A 57 -10.59 -10.20 -2.50
C ILE A 57 -10.60 -11.51 -1.71
N ARG A 58 -10.99 -11.42 -0.45
CA ARG A 58 -11.23 -12.56 0.44
C ARG A 58 -12.62 -12.42 1.02
N GLU A 59 -13.37 -13.51 1.00
CA GLU A 59 -14.60 -13.62 1.77
C GLU A 59 -14.26 -13.97 3.22
N LYS A 60 -14.96 -13.30 4.14
CA LYS A 60 -14.85 -13.50 5.57
C LYS A 60 -16.21 -13.97 6.06
N ASN A 61 -16.21 -15.13 6.71
CA ASN A 61 -17.39 -15.69 7.34
C ASN A 61 -17.78 -14.86 8.57
N GLU A 62 -19.02 -15.04 9.00
CA GLU A 62 -19.50 -14.54 10.27
C GLU A 62 -18.64 -15.07 11.42
N ARG A 63 -18.43 -14.22 12.43
CA ARG A 63 -17.76 -14.59 13.67
C ARG A 63 -18.15 -13.65 14.79
N ILE A 64 -18.01 -14.10 16.03
CA ILE A 64 -18.21 -13.25 17.21
C ILE A 64 -16.91 -12.47 17.46
N GLY A 65 -17.04 -11.14 17.52
CA GLY A 65 -16.00 -10.23 17.99
C GLY A 65 -16.28 -9.74 19.39
N ARG A 66 -15.35 -8.96 19.95
CA ARG A 66 -15.56 -8.28 21.23
C ARG A 66 -15.32 -6.79 21.09
N ASN A 67 -16.16 -5.98 21.72
CA ASN A 67 -15.93 -4.55 21.83
C ASN A 67 -14.64 -4.31 22.63
N PRO A 68 -13.59 -3.67 22.06
CA PRO A 68 -12.33 -3.48 22.76
C PRO A 68 -12.44 -2.67 24.06
N LYS A 69 -13.51 -1.87 24.23
CA LYS A 69 -13.73 -1.05 25.42
C LYS A 69 -14.57 -1.74 26.48
N THR A 70 -15.64 -2.46 26.10
CA THR A 70 -16.60 -3.06 27.06
C THR A 70 -16.45 -4.58 27.24
N GLY A 71 -15.78 -5.26 26.31
CA GLY A 71 -15.63 -6.72 26.32
C GLY A 71 -16.85 -7.49 25.81
N GLU A 72 -17.97 -6.81 25.55
CA GLU A 72 -19.21 -7.41 25.06
C GLU A 72 -19.02 -8.09 23.72
N GLU A 73 -19.66 -9.25 23.57
CA GLU A 73 -19.63 -10.02 22.34
C GLU A 73 -20.59 -9.44 21.30
N VAL A 74 -20.07 -9.16 20.10
CA VAL A 74 -20.82 -8.56 19.00
C VAL A 74 -20.63 -9.39 17.74
N PRO A 75 -21.70 -9.82 17.05
CA PRO A 75 -21.59 -10.53 15.80
C PRO A 75 -20.96 -9.64 14.72
N ILE A 76 -19.99 -10.18 14.00
CA ILE A 76 -19.34 -9.53 12.87
C ILE A 76 -19.87 -10.20 11.61
N SER A 77 -20.68 -9.45 10.85
CA SER A 77 -21.31 -9.94 9.63
C SER A 77 -20.30 -10.41 8.57
N PRO A 78 -20.68 -11.39 7.74
CA PRO A 78 -19.86 -11.84 6.65
C PRO A 78 -19.66 -10.72 5.63
N ARG A 79 -18.46 -10.61 5.08
CA ARG A 79 -18.11 -9.54 4.13
C ARG A 79 -16.96 -9.92 3.21
N ARG A 80 -16.86 -9.20 2.10
CA ARG A 80 -15.70 -9.22 1.20
C ARG A 80 -14.69 -8.18 1.68
N VAL A 81 -13.42 -8.57 1.80
CA VAL A 81 -12.32 -7.68 2.17
C VAL A 81 -11.21 -7.77 1.14
N MET A 82 -10.60 -6.64 0.80
CA MET A 82 -9.37 -6.63 0.01
C MET A 82 -8.18 -6.93 0.91
N THR A 83 -7.26 -7.76 0.41
CA THR A 83 -5.96 -7.98 1.03
C THR A 83 -4.86 -7.58 0.07
N PHE A 84 -3.83 -6.90 0.59
CA PHE A 84 -2.65 -6.50 -0.15
C PHE A 84 -1.45 -7.35 0.29
N LYS A 85 -0.83 -8.02 -0.67
CA LYS A 85 0.37 -8.84 -0.44
C LYS A 85 1.55 -8.21 -1.16
N ALA A 86 2.49 -7.65 -0.41
CA ALA A 86 3.75 -7.17 -0.96
C ALA A 86 4.53 -8.32 -1.61
N SER A 87 5.13 -8.04 -2.77
CA SER A 87 6.00 -8.98 -3.48
C SER A 87 7.27 -9.27 -2.67
N ASN A 88 7.94 -10.38 -2.96
CA ASN A 88 9.24 -10.69 -2.36
C ASN A 88 10.29 -9.62 -2.72
N VAL A 89 10.23 -9.07 -3.94
CA VAL A 89 11.11 -7.98 -4.39
C VAL A 89 10.95 -6.75 -3.50
N LEU A 90 9.70 -6.32 -3.25
CA LEU A 90 9.42 -5.16 -2.41
C LEU A 90 9.85 -5.41 -0.96
N LYS A 91 9.54 -6.59 -0.40
CA LYS A 91 9.96 -6.99 0.96
C LYS A 91 11.48 -6.94 1.12
N GLN A 92 12.23 -7.46 0.15
CA GLN A 92 13.69 -7.42 0.18
C GLN A 92 14.22 -5.99 0.09
N ARG A 93 13.62 -5.12 -0.74
CA ARG A 93 13.99 -3.69 -0.81
C ARG A 93 13.77 -2.98 0.52
N ILE A 94 12.65 -3.26 1.19
CA ILE A 94 12.34 -2.72 2.52
C ILE A 94 13.39 -3.19 3.55
N LEU A 95 13.71 -4.49 3.56
CA LEU A 95 14.70 -5.05 4.47
C LEU A 95 16.09 -4.41 4.27
N LYS A 96 16.56 -4.30 3.02
CA LYS A 96 17.84 -3.65 2.68
C LYS A 96 17.89 -2.18 3.13
N ALA A 97 16.81 -1.43 2.91
CA ALA A 97 16.74 -0.04 3.34
C ALA A 97 16.79 0.09 4.87
N HIS A 98 16.10 -0.81 5.58
CA HIS A 98 16.10 -0.85 7.05
C HIS A 98 17.49 -1.18 7.62
N THR A 99 18.19 -2.17 7.07
CA THR A 99 19.55 -2.53 7.53
C THR A 99 20.55 -1.40 7.27
N ALA A 100 20.49 -0.77 6.08
CA ALA A 100 21.34 0.37 5.74
C ALA A 100 21.13 1.57 6.69
N ARG A 101 19.88 1.87 7.06
CA ARG A 101 19.57 2.93 8.03
C ARG A 101 20.14 2.63 9.41
N LYS A 102 20.04 1.38 9.88
CA LYS A 102 20.61 0.95 11.17
C LYS A 102 22.14 1.05 11.19
N ALA A 103 22.82 0.68 10.11
CA ALA A 103 24.27 0.79 10.01
C ALA A 103 24.75 2.25 10.12
N LYS A 104 24.11 3.19 9.40
CA LYS A 104 24.42 4.62 9.50
C LYS A 104 24.24 5.19 10.91
N GLN A 105 23.18 4.78 11.61
CA GLN A 105 22.91 5.21 12.99
C GLN A 105 23.93 4.67 14.00
N LYS A 106 24.50 3.48 13.77
CA LYS A 106 25.58 2.94 14.62
C LYS A 106 26.91 3.67 14.39
N GLY A 107 27.25 3.97 13.13
CA GLY A 107 28.48 4.72 12.80
C GLY A 107 28.52 6.13 13.38
N GLN A 108 27.38 6.83 13.44
CA GLN A 108 27.28 8.17 14.05
C GLN A 108 27.40 8.16 15.58
N LYS A 109 27.10 7.04 16.25
CA LYS A 109 27.23 6.91 17.71
C LYS A 109 28.62 6.46 18.17
N ALA A 110 29.47 5.98 17.27
CA ALA A 110 30.83 5.54 17.59
C ALA A 110 31.88 6.64 17.35
N GLY A 111 31.46 7.82 16.86
CA GLY A 111 32.32 8.99 16.59
C GLY A 111 32.05 10.18 17.51
N THR A 112 31.47 9.95 18.68
CA THR A 112 31.32 10.89 19.81
C THR A 112 31.70 10.14 21.07
#